data_AF-A0A3M3B3G6-F1
#
_entry.id   AF-A0A3M3B3G6-F1
#
_cell.length_a   1.000
_cell.length_b   1.000
_cell.length_c   1.000
_cell.angle_alpha   90.00
_cell.angle_beta   90.00
_cell.angle_gamma   90.00
#
_symmetry.space_group_name_H-M   'P 1'
#
loop_
_entity.id
_entity.type
_entity.pdbx_description
1 polymer ?
#
loop_
_entity_poly.entity_id
_entity_poly.type
_entity_poly.pdbx_seq_one_letter_code
_entity_poly.pdbx_strand_id
1 'polypeptide(L)'
;MAEARSFINPRTQTFDSLKTNLALPKNSKDKFVALNSHISGGVVLAGELVIVGDASTPSSTAQEAFLMAKAAQVHTALLVNGADGDDFFLENFELLK
;
A
#
# COMPACT_ATOMS: atom_id res chain seq x y z
N MET A 1 2.65 17.88 -12.77
CA MET A 1 3.24 16.52 -12.86
C MET A 1 2.39 15.63 -11.99
N ALA A 2 2.00 14.45 -12.47
CA ALA A 2 1.25 13.48 -11.67
C ALA A 2 2.19 12.90 -10.61
N GLU A 3 1.90 13.11 -9.32
CA GLU A 3 2.71 12.59 -8.23
C GLU A 3 2.02 11.38 -7.61
N ALA A 4 2.58 10.20 -7.86
CA ALA A 4 2.09 8.97 -7.25
C ALA A 4 2.35 9.00 -5.73
N ARG A 5 1.29 9.05 -4.93
CA ARG A 5 1.37 9.04 -3.47
C ARG A 5 1.27 7.61 -2.94
N SER A 6 2.11 7.27 -1.96
CA SER A 6 2.06 6.01 -1.23
C SER A 6 2.49 6.22 0.23
N PHE A 7 2.06 5.32 1.12
CA PHE A 7 2.42 5.34 2.54
C PHE A 7 2.49 3.94 3.11
N ILE A 8 3.18 3.77 4.24
CA ILE A 8 3.23 2.51 4.98
C ILE A 8 2.08 2.45 5.96
N ASN A 9 1.30 1.37 5.91
CA ASN A 9 0.20 1.13 6.83
C ASN A 9 0.74 0.87 8.25
N PRO A 10 0.42 1.70 9.26
CA PRO A 10 1.05 1.61 10.57
C PRO A 10 0.46 0.50 11.47
N ARG A 11 -0.71 -0.04 11.12
CA ARG A 11 -1.42 -1.02 11.95
C ARG A 11 -2.17 -2.03 11.09
N THR A 12 -2.30 -3.26 11.59
CA THR A 12 -3.12 -4.27 10.91
C THR A 12 -4.60 -3.86 10.92
N GLN A 13 -5.21 -3.73 9.75
CA GLN A 13 -6.62 -3.35 9.59
C GLN A 13 -7.20 -3.86 8.27
N THR A 14 -8.52 -4.02 8.19
CA THR A 14 -9.18 -4.43 6.92
C THR A 14 -9.00 -3.37 5.84
N PHE A 15 -8.84 -3.80 4.58
CA PHE A 15 -8.72 -2.89 3.45
C PHE A 15 -9.92 -1.93 3.33
N ASP A 16 -11.13 -2.38 3.65
CA ASP A 16 -12.32 -1.53 3.58
C ASP A 16 -12.30 -0.41 4.65
N SER A 17 -11.86 -0.73 5.88
CA SER A 17 -11.64 0.28 6.92
C SER A 17 -10.57 1.30 6.51
N LEU A 18 -9.47 0.84 5.91
CA LEU A 18 -8.42 1.73 5.39
C LEU A 18 -8.97 2.66 4.30
N LYS A 19 -9.68 2.10 3.32
CA LYS A 19 -10.33 2.84 2.23
C LYS A 19 -11.31 3.89 2.75
N THR A 20 -12.06 3.56 3.80
CA THR A 20 -13.02 4.47 4.44
C THR A 20 -12.32 5.60 5.19
N ASN A 21 -11.25 5.29 5.94
CA ASN A 21 -10.46 6.31 6.66
C ASN A 21 -9.75 7.29 5.71
N LEU A 22 -9.31 6.82 4.54
CA LEU A 22 -8.58 7.65 3.58
C LEU A 22 -9.49 8.65 2.84
N ALA A 23 -10.81 8.57 3.01
CA ALA A 23 -11.81 9.51 2.46
C ALA A 23 -11.59 9.85 0.97
N LEU A 24 -11.23 8.83 0.17
CA LEU A 24 -10.88 9.02 -1.24
C LEU A 24 -12.06 9.58 -2.07
N PRO A 25 -11.79 10.50 -3.02
CA PRO A 25 -12.80 10.97 -3.95
C PRO A 25 -13.32 9.81 -4.82
N LYS A 26 -14.61 9.86 -5.21
CA LYS A 26 -15.27 8.78 -5.98
C LYS A 26 -14.46 8.35 -7.21
N ASN A 27 -13.88 9.31 -7.92
CA ASN A 27 -13.13 9.07 -9.16
C ASN A 27 -11.79 8.32 -8.97
N SER A 28 -11.29 8.25 -7.72
CA SER A 28 -10.02 7.59 -7.40
C SER A 28 -10.23 6.28 -6.64
N LYS A 29 -11.46 5.91 -6.28
CA LYS A 29 -11.74 4.68 -5.52
C LYS A 29 -11.44 3.42 -6.32
N ASP A 30 -11.92 3.34 -7.57
CA ASP A 30 -11.68 2.17 -8.42
C ASP A 30 -10.18 2.02 -8.73
N LYS A 31 -9.51 3.14 -9.00
CA LYS A 31 -8.07 3.19 -9.20
C LYS A 31 -7.33 2.72 -7.95
N PHE A 32 -7.69 3.22 -6.76
CA PHE A 32 -7.09 2.77 -5.51
C PHE A 32 -7.23 1.27 -5.28
N VAL A 33 -8.41 0.69 -5.56
CA VAL A 33 -8.61 -0.76 -5.49
C VAL A 33 -7.69 -1.48 -6.48
N ALA A 34 -7.60 -1.00 -7.72
CA ALA A 34 -6.74 -1.60 -8.74
C ALA A 34 -5.25 -1.53 -8.38
N LEU A 35 -4.78 -0.39 -7.85
CA LEU A 35 -3.39 -0.22 -7.42
C LEU A 35 -3.03 -1.09 -6.22
N ASN A 36 -3.98 -1.35 -5.33
CA ASN A 36 -3.77 -2.17 -4.13
C ASN A 36 -4.38 -3.57 -4.26
N SER A 37 -4.43 -4.12 -5.47
CA SER A 37 -5.08 -5.42 -5.75
C SER A 37 -4.50 -6.60 -4.95
N HIS A 38 -3.24 -6.49 -4.52
CA HIS A 38 -2.57 -7.46 -3.65
C HIS A 38 -3.20 -7.55 -2.24
N ILE A 39 -3.86 -6.48 -1.77
CA ILE A 39 -4.46 -6.39 -0.42
C ILE A 39 -5.95 -6.02 -0.44
N SER A 40 -6.52 -5.72 -1.61
CA SER A 40 -7.85 -5.12 -1.75
C SER A 40 -9.01 -6.00 -1.28
N GLY A 41 -8.77 -7.30 -1.10
CA GLY A 41 -9.78 -8.29 -0.70
C GLY A 41 -9.62 -8.81 0.74
N GLY A 42 -8.69 -8.26 1.53
CA GLY A 42 -8.32 -8.88 2.80
C GLY A 42 -7.95 -7.89 3.90
N VAL A 43 -7.06 -8.37 4.76
CA VAL A 43 -6.48 -7.59 5.85
C VAL A 43 -5.17 -7.00 5.35
N VAL A 44 -5.00 -5.70 5.59
CA VAL A 44 -3.76 -4.98 5.34
C VAL A 44 -2.92 -5.07 6.61
N LEU A 45 -1.74 -5.69 6.53
CA LEU A 45 -0.85 -5.85 7.67
C LEU A 45 -0.16 -4.52 8.04
N ALA A 46 0.30 -4.40 9.28
CA ALA A 46 1.24 -3.34 9.65
C ALA A 46 2.53 -3.51 8.82
N GLY A 47 3.05 -2.42 8.27
CA GLY A 47 4.22 -2.44 7.38
C GLY A 47 3.89 -2.53 5.89
N GLU A 48 2.62 -2.75 5.50
CA GLU A 48 2.26 -2.84 4.09
C GLU A 48 2.33 -1.49 3.37
N LEU A 49 2.78 -1.53 2.11
CA LEU A 49 2.82 -0.36 1.25
C LEU A 49 1.46 -0.13 0.58
N VAL A 50 0.80 0.96 0.96
CA VAL A 50 -0.49 1.38 0.42
C VAL A 50 -0.28 2.48 -0.61
N ILE A 51 -0.86 2.30 -1.80
CA ILE A 51 -0.70 3.20 -2.94
C ILE A 51 -1.99 4.02 -3.10
N VAL A 52 -1.91 5.32 -2.87
CA VAL A 52 -3.06 6.24 -3.06
C VAL A 52 -3.25 6.58 -4.53
N GLY A 53 -2.14 6.73 -5.25
CA GLY A 53 -2.11 7.18 -6.64
C GLY A 53 -2.43 8.67 -6.80
N ASP A 54 -2.32 9.15 -8.03
CA ASP A 54 -2.70 10.52 -8.41
C ASP A 54 -4.20 10.58 -8.72
N ALA A 55 -4.91 11.49 -8.04
CA ALA A 55 -6.32 11.76 -8.26
C ALA A 55 -6.59 12.62 -9.51
N SER A 56 -5.56 13.24 -10.09
CA SER A 56 -5.65 14.10 -11.27
C SER A 56 -5.80 13.31 -12.57
N THR A 57 -5.53 12.00 -12.56
CA THR A 57 -5.66 11.11 -13.72
C THR A 57 -6.35 9.80 -13.34
N PRO A 58 -7.39 9.37 -14.09
CA PRO A 58 -8.03 8.07 -13.88
C PRO A 58 -7.13 6.90 -14.33
N SER A 59 -6.14 7.15 -15.17
CA SER A 59 -5.23 6.12 -15.69
C SER A 59 -4.10 5.84 -14.73
N SER A 60 -3.65 4.58 -14.69
CA SER A 60 -2.43 4.20 -13.97
C SER A 60 -1.19 4.74 -14.67
N THR A 61 -0.33 5.43 -13.94
CA THR A 61 0.96 5.93 -14.44
C THR A 61 2.04 4.85 -14.30
N ALA A 62 3.15 5.00 -15.03
CA ALA A 62 4.29 4.09 -14.91
C ALA A 62 4.87 4.04 -13.48
N GLN A 63 4.83 5.17 -12.76
CA GLN A 63 5.27 5.25 -11.37
C GLN A 63 4.35 4.45 -10.44
N GLU A 64 3.04 4.51 -10.66
CA GLU A 64 2.07 3.72 -9.91
C GLU A 64 2.26 2.22 -10.17
N ALA A 65 2.48 1.81 -11.42
CA ALA A 65 2.79 0.42 -11.75
C ALA A 65 4.07 -0.08 -11.08
N PHE A 66 5.12 0.76 -11.01
CA PHE A 66 6.34 0.45 -10.27
C PHE A 66 6.07 0.27 -8.77
N LEU A 67 5.26 1.14 -8.17
CA LEU A 67 4.85 1.02 -6.77
C LEU A 67 4.02 -0.24 -6.52
N MET A 68 3.14 -0.64 -7.46
CA MET A 68 2.38 -1.89 -7.35
C MET A 68 3.30 -3.10 -7.23
N ALA A 69 4.34 -3.17 -8.07
CA ALA A 69 5.32 -4.25 -8.03
C ALA A 69 6.12 -4.24 -6.71
N LYS A 70 6.45 -3.06 -6.18
CA LYS A 70 7.11 -2.93 -4.86
C LYS A 70 6.17 -3.34 -3.73
N ALA A 71 4.91 -2.95 -3.77
CA ALA A 71 3.93 -3.27 -2.74
C ALA A 71 3.65 -4.77 -2.66
N ALA A 72 3.54 -5.46 -3.80
CA ALA A 72 3.40 -6.92 -3.83
C ALA A 72 4.64 -7.64 -3.24
N GLN A 73 5.84 -7.12 -3.50
CA GLN A 73 7.08 -7.63 -2.88
C GLN A 73 7.08 -7.43 -1.37
N VAL A 74 6.69 -6.25 -0.89
CA VAL A 74 6.58 -5.95 0.55
C VAL A 74 5.54 -6.85 1.22
N HIS A 75 4.36 -7.02 0.60
CA HIS A 75 3.33 -7.94 1.07
C HIS A 75 3.87 -9.37 1.20
N THR A 76 4.56 -9.86 0.18
CA THR A 76 5.15 -11.21 0.19
C THR A 76 6.22 -11.32 1.27
N ALA A 77 7.09 -10.31 1.41
CA ALA A 77 8.11 -10.27 2.44
C ALA A 77 7.49 -10.25 3.84
N LEU A 78 6.41 -9.51 4.04
CA LEU A 78 5.63 -9.48 5.28
C LEU A 78 4.97 -10.82 5.58
N LEU A 79 4.43 -11.52 4.59
CA LEU A 79 3.88 -12.86 4.79
C LEU A 79 4.95 -13.90 5.11
N VAL A 80 6.12 -13.80 4.47
CA VAL A 80 7.24 -14.74 4.67
C VAL A 80 7.94 -14.50 6.01
N ASN A 81 8.10 -13.24 6.43
CA ASN A 81 8.77 -12.87 7.68
C ASN A 81 7.80 -12.71 8.87
N GLY A 82 6.50 -12.51 8.62
CA GLY A 82 5.51 -12.10 9.60
C GLY A 82 4.70 -13.23 10.23
N ALA A 83 5.20 -14.47 10.24
CA ALA A 83 4.66 -15.50 11.12
C ALA A 83 4.97 -15.25 12.61
N ASP A 84 5.89 -14.33 12.94
CA ASP A 84 6.33 -14.01 14.31
C ASP A 84 6.56 -12.49 14.52
N GLY A 85 5.73 -11.63 13.93
CA GLY A 85 5.98 -10.19 13.79
C GLY A 85 5.48 -9.29 14.92
N ASP A 86 5.76 -9.59 16.20
CA ASP A 86 5.50 -8.64 17.31
C ASP A 86 6.68 -7.66 17.54
N ASP A 87 7.87 -7.87 16.95
CA ASP A 87 9.05 -7.05 17.30
C ASP A 87 10.01 -6.68 16.14
N PHE A 88 9.83 -7.19 14.91
CA PHE A 88 10.89 -7.09 13.89
C PHE A 88 10.82 -5.88 12.94
N PHE A 89 9.70 -5.16 12.88
CA PHE A 89 9.51 -4.10 11.85
C PHE A 89 10.10 -2.73 12.19
N LEU A 90 10.83 -2.59 13.31
CA LEU A 90 11.47 -1.32 13.67
C LEU A 90 12.91 -1.16 13.16
N GLU A 91 13.57 -2.22 12.67
CA GLU A 91 15.02 -2.16 12.37
C GLU A 91 15.42 -1.90 10.89
N ASN A 92 14.49 -1.90 9.92
CA ASN A 92 14.87 -1.83 8.50
C ASN A 92 14.90 -0.43 7.85
N PHE A 93 14.73 0.66 8.61
CA PHE A 93 14.86 2.02 8.07
C PHE A 93 16.27 2.63 8.16
N GLU A 94 17.28 1.90 8.66
CA GLU A 94 18.65 2.41 8.80
C GLU A 94 19.59 2.09 7.63
N LEU A 95 19.14 1.46 6.53
CA LEU A 95 20.02 1.07 5.42
C LEU A 95 19.71 1.76 4.08
N LEU A 96 19.56 3.08 4.15
CA LEU A 96 19.84 3.98 3.02
C LEU A 96 21.10 4.78 3.35
N LYS A 97 22.26 4.22 2.98
CA LYS A 97 23.54 4.94 2.90
C LYS A 97 24.13 4.77 1.51
#